data_AF-A0A6M0QDA7-F1
#
_entry.id   AF-A0A6M0QDA7-F1
#
_cell.length_a   1.000
_cell.length_b   1.000
_cell.length_c   1.000
_cell.angle_alpha   90.00
_cell.angle_beta   90.00
_cell.angle_gamma   90.00
#
_symmetry.space_group_name_H-M   'P 1'
#
loop_
_entity.id
_entity.type
_entity.pdbx_description
1 polymer ?
#
loop_
_entity_poly.entity_id
_entity_poly.type
_entity_poly.pdbx_seq_one_letter_code
_entity_poly.pdbx_strand_id
1 'polypeptide(L)'
;MENFILFNRDFALHNLIIERCENAGFTPNVVYESSQWDLIAELVAGELGVTMLPKSIYSRMNQKAISMIPPHAPPMWQLGIITKKDSYLSWRTEGTGTLSLLSYKWAKVPVPLYRIINERRVKKWSLKII
;
A
#
# COMPACT_ATOMS: atom_id res chain seq x y z
N MET A 1 12.39 7.35 -17.70
CA MET A 1 11.07 7.18 -17.08
C MET A 1 10.96 5.76 -16.55
N GLU A 2 10.40 5.60 -15.35
CA GLU A 2 10.25 4.28 -14.72
C GLU A 2 8.79 3.82 -14.86
N ASN A 3 8.60 2.53 -15.17
CA ASN A 3 7.28 1.93 -15.33
C ASN A 3 6.70 1.56 -13.98
N PHE A 4 5.50 2.05 -13.68
CA PHE A 4 4.78 1.79 -12.44
C PHE A 4 3.68 0.75 -12.66
N ILE A 5 3.59 -0.18 -11.72
CA ILE A 5 2.51 -1.15 -11.59
C ILE A 5 1.77 -0.78 -10.31
N LEU A 6 0.54 -0.29 -10.45
CA LEU A 6 -0.24 0.25 -9.34
C LEU A 6 -1.50 -0.57 -9.08
N PHE A 7 -2.14 -0.29 -7.95
CA PHE A 7 -3.52 -0.69 -7.78
C PHE A 7 -4.41 -0.01 -8.82
N ASN A 8 -5.61 -0.53 -9.05
CA ASN A 8 -6.59 0.17 -9.88
C ASN A 8 -6.99 1.53 -9.24
N ARG A 9 -7.63 2.38 -10.05
CA ARG A 9 -8.01 3.75 -9.68
C ARG A 9 -9.04 3.85 -8.54
N ASP A 10 -9.74 2.76 -8.24
CA ASP A 10 -10.72 2.70 -7.16
C ASP A 10 -10.05 2.65 -5.78
N PHE A 11 -8.78 2.24 -5.71
CA PHE A 11 -8.02 2.28 -4.46
C PHE A 11 -7.48 3.68 -4.21
N ALA A 12 -7.74 4.21 -3.00
CA ALA A 12 -7.15 5.47 -2.53
C ALA A 12 -5.61 5.49 -2.62
N LEU A 13 -4.97 4.31 -2.56
CA LEU A 13 -3.53 4.18 -2.70
C LEU A 13 -3.02 4.58 -4.09
N HIS A 14 -3.80 4.35 -5.16
CA HIS A 14 -3.43 4.73 -6.52
C HIS A 14 -3.27 6.25 -6.64
N ASN A 15 -4.32 6.99 -6.29
CA ASN A 15 -4.34 8.45 -6.36
C ASN A 15 -3.26 9.07 -5.47
N LEU A 16 -3.05 8.52 -4.27
CA LEU A 16 -1.99 8.97 -3.38
C LEU A 16 -0.60 8.84 -4.02
N ILE A 17 -0.30 7.72 -4.69
CA ILE A 17 1.01 7.52 -5.32
C ILE A 17 1.21 8.52 -6.46
N ILE A 18 0.20 8.70 -7.32
CA ILE A 18 0.25 9.69 -8.42
C ILE A 18 0.50 11.09 -7.87
N GLU A 19 -0.31 11.54 -6.90
CA GLU A 19 -0.20 12.86 -6.29
C GLU A 19 1.20 13.09 -5.68
N ARG A 20 1.78 12.06 -5.03
CA ARG A 20 3.12 12.17 -4.44
C ARG A 20 4.22 12.20 -5.48
N CYS A 21 4.08 11.47 -6.58
CA CYS A 21 5.00 11.56 -7.71
C CYS A 21 4.93 12.96 -8.36
N GLU A 22 3.72 13.47 -8.60
CA GLU A 22 3.49 14.80 -9.17
C GLU A 22 4.08 15.90 -8.27
N ASN A 23 3.86 15.83 -6.96
CA ASN A 23 4.48 16.73 -5.99
C ASN A 23 6.01 16.64 -5.95
N ALA A 24 6.58 15.49 -6.30
CA ALA A 24 8.02 15.30 -6.45
C ALA A 24 8.55 15.77 -7.82
N GLY A 25 7.69 16.31 -8.69
CA GLY A 25 8.05 16.90 -9.98
C GLY A 25 8.10 15.90 -11.14
N PHE A 26 7.51 14.70 -11.01
CA PHE A 26 7.44 13.73 -12.10
C PHE A 26 6.11 12.97 -12.16
N THR A 27 5.63 12.68 -13.36
CA THR A 27 4.44 11.84 -13.55
C THR A 27 4.88 10.38 -13.75
N PRO A 28 4.36 9.42 -12.95
CA PRO A 28 4.72 8.02 -13.09
C PRO A 28 4.11 7.45 -14.38
N ASN A 29 4.86 6.65 -15.13
CA ASN A 29 4.31 5.95 -16.29
C ASN A 29 3.62 4.66 -15.83
N VAL A 30 2.30 4.71 -15.64
CA VAL A 30 1.52 3.56 -15.20
C VAL A 30 1.28 2.60 -16.38
N VAL A 31 1.97 1.46 -16.36
CA VAL A 31 1.90 0.45 -17.43
C VAL A 31 0.88 -0.65 -17.15
N TYR A 32 0.58 -0.89 -15.87
CA TYR A 32 -0.35 -1.92 -15.43
C TYR A 32 -1.08 -1.47 -14.16
N GLU A 33 -2.36 -1.83 -14.09
CA GLU A 33 -3.24 -1.57 -12.96
C GLU A 33 -3.94 -2.89 -12.57
N SER A 34 -3.99 -3.23 -11.29
CA SER A 34 -4.69 -4.44 -10.81
C SER A 34 -5.24 -4.25 -9.40
N SER A 35 -6.36 -4.91 -9.07
CA SER A 35 -6.85 -4.97 -7.68
C SER A 35 -6.16 -6.06 -6.84
N GLN A 36 -5.52 -7.02 -7.50
CA GLN A 36 -4.90 -8.16 -6.86
C GLN A 36 -3.42 -7.88 -6.62
N TRP A 37 -3.03 -7.79 -5.33
CA TRP A 37 -1.65 -7.53 -4.93
C TRP A 37 -0.69 -8.65 -5.36
N ASP A 38 -1.16 -9.90 -5.42
CA ASP A 38 -0.40 -11.04 -5.92
C ASP A 38 0.05 -10.85 -7.38
N LEU A 39 -0.87 -10.42 -8.25
CA LEU A 39 -0.55 -10.13 -9.65
C LEU A 39 0.46 -8.98 -9.77
N ILE A 40 0.31 -7.92 -8.96
CA ILE A 40 1.27 -6.82 -8.91
C ILE A 40 2.66 -7.34 -8.53
N ALA A 41 2.75 -8.23 -7.54
CA ALA A 41 4.01 -8.83 -7.12
C ALA A 41 4.67 -9.63 -8.25
N GLU A 42 3.89 -10.46 -8.96
CA GLU A 42 4.40 -11.25 -10.09
C GLU A 42 4.90 -10.37 -11.24
N LEU A 43 4.18 -9.29 -11.58
CA LEU A 43 4.61 -8.36 -12.62
C LEU A 43 5.92 -7.64 -12.23
N VAL A 44 6.08 -7.27 -10.96
CA VAL A 44 7.34 -6.69 -10.45
C VAL A 44 8.45 -7.75 -10.43
N ALA A 45 8.14 -8.99 -10.04
CA ALA A 45 9.05 -10.14 -10.10
C ALA A 45 9.45 -10.51 -11.55
N GLY A 46 8.63 -10.17 -12.54
CA GLY A 46 8.91 -10.28 -13.97
C GLY A 46 9.69 -9.11 -14.57
N GLU A 47 10.19 -8.18 -13.76
CA GLU A 47 10.94 -6.98 -14.19
C GLU A 47 10.13 -5.98 -15.05
N LEU A 48 8.80 -6.08 -15.07
CA LEU A 48 7.92 -5.24 -15.90
C LEU A 48 7.73 -3.83 -15.35
N GLY A 49 8.08 -3.60 -14.08
CA GLY A 49 7.96 -2.28 -13.44
C GLY A 49 8.34 -2.28 -11.97
N VAL A 50 7.98 -1.19 -11.31
CA VAL A 50 8.10 -0.99 -9.85
C VAL A 50 6.73 -0.70 -9.25
N THR A 51 6.58 -0.91 -7.95
CA THR A 51 5.34 -0.56 -7.23
C THR A 51 5.66 0.12 -5.90
N MET A 52 4.67 0.77 -5.30
CA MET A 52 4.76 1.35 -3.97
C MET A 52 3.66 0.81 -3.07
N LEU A 53 4.01 0.11 -2.01
CA LEU A 53 3.05 -0.57 -1.15
C LEU A 53 3.41 -0.43 0.33
N PRO A 54 2.41 -0.51 1.24
CA PRO A 54 2.64 -0.68 2.66
C PRO A 54 3.46 -1.93 2.98
N LYS A 55 4.26 -1.87 4.05
CA LYS A 55 5.00 -3.03 4.56
C LYS A 55 4.10 -4.24 4.85
N SER A 56 2.86 -4.01 5.28
CA SER A 56 1.88 -5.08 5.56
C SER A 56 1.53 -5.91 4.33
N ILE A 57 1.49 -5.30 3.15
CA ILE A 57 1.25 -6.01 1.89
C ILE A 57 2.55 -6.70 1.43
N TYR A 58 3.69 -6.01 1.51
CA TYR A 58 4.99 -6.60 1.18
C TYR A 58 5.28 -7.89 1.98
N SER A 59 4.93 -7.91 3.27
CA SER A 59 5.10 -9.11 4.12
C SER A 59 4.26 -10.31 3.68
N ARG A 60 3.21 -10.10 2.87
CA ARG A 60 2.37 -11.18 2.30
C ARG A 60 2.88 -11.66 0.94
N MET A 61 3.76 -10.90 0.30
CA MET A 61 4.32 -11.21 -1.01
C MET A 61 5.46 -12.23 -0.93
N ASN A 62 5.70 -12.93 -2.04
CA ASN A 62 6.86 -13.81 -2.19
C ASN A 62 8.13 -12.98 -2.40
N GLN A 63 8.93 -12.84 -1.34
CA GLN A 63 10.12 -11.98 -1.29
C GLN A 63 11.34 -12.57 -2.03
N LYS A 64 11.24 -13.74 -2.67
CA LYS A 64 12.38 -14.38 -3.36
C LYS A 64 12.91 -13.61 -4.57
N ALA A 65 12.07 -12.79 -5.20
CA ALA A 65 12.41 -12.08 -6.44
C ALA A 65 12.25 -10.56 -6.34
N ILE A 66 11.75 -10.05 -5.21
CA ILE A 66 11.45 -8.64 -4.99
C ILE A 66 12.12 -8.16 -3.71
N SER A 67 12.59 -6.92 -3.74
CA SER A 67 13.22 -6.23 -2.63
C SER A 67 12.49 -4.94 -2.34
N MET A 68 12.35 -4.65 -1.04
CA MET A 68 11.78 -3.40 -0.54
C MET A 68 12.91 -2.38 -0.32
N ILE A 69 12.81 -1.21 -0.97
CA ILE A 69 13.74 -0.10 -0.78
C ILE A 69 13.04 0.96 0.09
N PRO A 70 13.58 1.28 1.28
CA PRO A 70 13.07 2.38 2.08
C PRO A 70 13.37 3.72 1.39
N PRO A 71 12.37 4.55 1.08
CA PRO A 71 12.61 5.92 0.63
C PRO A 71 13.17 6.76 1.79
N HIS A 72 14.00 7.75 1.45
CA HIS A 72 14.59 8.68 2.43
C HIS A 72 13.53 9.46 3.23
N ALA A 73 12.37 9.69 2.62
CA ALA A 73 11.16 10.19 3.29
C ALA A 73 9.93 9.43 2.75
N PRO A 74 9.40 8.41 3.46
CA PRO A 74 8.27 7.64 2.97
C PRO A 74 6.99 8.48 2.94
N PRO A 75 6.23 8.46 1.83
CA PRO A 75 4.91 9.06 1.83
C PRO A 75 4.00 8.27 2.77
N MET A 76 3.31 9.01 3.64
CA MET A 76 2.37 8.44 4.60
C MET A 76 0.97 8.36 3.97
N TRP A 77 0.45 7.15 3.86
CA TRP A 77 -0.95 6.90 3.53
C TRP A 77 -1.81 6.97 4.79
N GLN A 78 -2.87 7.77 4.78
CA GLN A 78 -3.80 7.85 5.90
C GLN A 78 -4.92 6.83 5.72
N LEU A 79 -4.83 5.71 6.45
CA LEU A 79 -5.90 4.71 6.46
C LEU A 79 -6.96 5.12 7.48
N GLY A 80 -8.21 5.27 7.03
CA GLY A 80 -9.36 5.46 7.93
C GLY A 80 -9.87 4.11 8.43
N ILE A 81 -9.83 3.88 9.74
CA ILE A 81 -10.43 2.71 10.36
C ILE A 81 -11.78 3.12 10.96
N ILE A 82 -12.83 2.41 10.53
CA ILE A 82 -14.18 2.51 11.09
C ILE A 82 -14.41 1.25 11.92
N THR A 83 -14.53 1.41 13.23
CA THR A 83 -14.89 0.31 14.14
C THR A 83 -16.32 0.49 14.62
N LYS A 84 -17.10 -0.60 14.60
CA LYS A 84 -18.38 -0.69 15.31
C LYS A 84 -18.07 -0.91 16.79
N LYS A 85 -18.67 -0.11 17.67
CA LYS A 85 -18.36 -0.08 19.11
C LYS A 85 -18.77 -1.36 19.88
N ASP A 86 -19.53 -2.27 19.29
CA ASP A 86 -20.06 -3.47 19.99
C ASP A 86 -19.75 -4.78 19.28
N SER A 87 -18.48 -5.21 19.26
CA SER A 87 -18.15 -6.60 18.90
C SER A 87 -17.17 -7.22 19.88
N TYR A 88 -17.44 -7.07 21.17
CA TYR A 88 -16.90 -7.92 22.25
C TYR A 88 -17.82 -7.77 23.47
N LEU A 89 -18.90 -8.54 23.53
CA LEU A 89 -19.61 -8.90 24.77
C LEU A 89 -20.50 -10.10 24.46
N SER A 90 -19.89 -11.29 24.35
CA SER A 90 -20.59 -12.54 24.61
C SER A 90 -20.79 -12.66 26.12
N TRP A 91 -21.79 -11.98 26.66
CA TRP A 91 -22.22 -12.15 28.05
C TRP A 91 -23.63 -11.57 28.18
N ARG A 92 -24.58 -12.47 28.48
CA ARG A 92 -25.90 -12.26 29.10
C ARG A 92 -26.52 -10.86 28.98
N THR A 93 -27.68 -10.85 28.32
CA THR A 93 -28.87 -10.05 28.64
C THR A 93 -28.90 -9.70 30.13
N GLU A 94 -29.12 -8.46 30.55
CA GLU A 94 -30.43 -7.84 30.57
C GLU A 94 -30.30 -6.41 31.12
N GLY A 95 -31.10 -5.47 30.60
CA GLY A 95 -31.36 -4.22 31.31
C GLY A 95 -31.11 -2.93 30.52
N THR A 96 -32.22 -2.37 30.01
CA THR A 96 -32.50 -0.91 29.91
C THR A 96 -31.59 -0.02 29.07
N GLY A 97 -32.08 0.32 27.88
CA GLY A 97 -32.34 1.71 27.48
C GLY A 97 -31.15 2.62 27.19
N THR A 98 -30.87 2.85 25.90
CA THR A 98 -30.80 4.17 25.25
C THR A 98 -30.43 3.92 23.78
N LEU A 99 -31.27 4.38 22.83
CA LEU A 99 -30.90 4.45 21.42
C LEU A 99 -29.69 5.40 21.28
N SER A 100 -28.48 4.84 21.25
CA SER A 100 -27.30 5.60 20.85
C SER A 100 -27.21 5.63 19.33
N LEU A 101 -27.55 6.79 18.76
CA LEU A 101 -27.37 7.06 17.34
C LEU A 101 -25.87 6.96 17.00
N LEU A 102 -25.52 5.91 16.24
CA LEU A 102 -24.31 5.72 15.41
C LEU A 102 -22.99 6.31 15.97
N SER A 103 -22.50 5.75 17.07
CA SER A 103 -21.14 6.03 17.58
C SER A 103 -20.07 5.21 16.83
N TYR A 104 -19.76 5.58 15.59
CA TYR A 104 -18.56 5.07 14.90
C TYR A 104 -17.32 5.82 15.40
N LYS A 105 -16.30 5.08 15.86
CA LYS A 105 -14.98 5.67 16.12
C LYS A 105 -14.18 5.69 14.82
N TRP A 106 -13.75 6.89 14.42
CA TRP A 106 -12.88 7.11 13.28
C TRP A 106 -11.44 7.28 13.78
N ALA A 107 -10.53 6.42 13.30
CA ALA A 107 -9.10 6.59 13.56
C ALA A 107 -8.37 6.71 12.22
N LYS A 108 -7.53 7.75 12.08
CA LYS A 108 -6.59 7.86 10.96
C LYS A 108 -5.27 7.23 11.37
N VAL A 109 -4.87 6.15 10.70
CA VAL A 109 -3.60 5.48 10.95
C VAL A 109 -2.64 5.85 9.83
N PRO A 110 -1.52 6.52 10.11
CA PRO A 110 -0.53 6.84 9.10
C PRO A 110 0.29 5.57 8.79
N VAL A 111 0.32 5.18 7.52
CA VAL A 111 0.97 3.97 7.02
C VAL A 111 2.08 4.36 6.03
N PRO A 112 3.35 4.07 6.32
CA PRO A 112 4.44 4.37 5.40
C PRO A 112 4.37 3.46 4.16
N LEU A 113 4.59 4.05 3.00
CA LEU A 113 4.72 3.33 1.73
C LEU A 113 6.19 3.11 1.37
N TYR A 114 6.48 1.92 0.88
CA TYR A 114 7.81 1.51 0.47
C TYR A 114 7.83 1.17 -1.01
N ARG A 115 8.94 1.49 -1.67
CA ARG A 115 9.14 1.11 -3.07
C ARG A 115 9.55 -0.36 -3.13
N ILE A 116 8.90 -1.14 -3.98
CA ILE A 116 9.20 -2.55 -4.21
C ILE A 116 9.65 -2.71 -5.65
N ILE A 117 10.78 -3.41 -5.81
CA ILE A 117 11.48 -3.58 -7.09
C ILE A 117 12.05 -5.00 -7.17
N ASN A 118 12.22 -5.51 -8.38
CA ASN A 118 12.90 -6.78 -8.61
C ASN A 118 14.35 -6.80 -8.10
N GLU A 119 14.76 -7.89 -7.45
CA GLU A 119 16.14 -8.09 -6.98
C GLU A 119 17.19 -8.03 -8.09
N ARG A 120 16.91 -8.60 -9.26
CA ARG A 120 17.84 -8.59 -10.40
C ARG A 120 18.08 -7.18 -10.90
N ARG A 121 17.04 -6.35 -10.86
CA ARG A 121 17.13 -4.92 -11.20
C ARG A 121 17.93 -4.15 -10.16
N VAL A 122 17.82 -4.46 -8.86
CA VAL A 122 18.66 -3.87 -7.81
C VAL A 122 20.15 -4.20 -8.05
N LYS A 123 20.48 -5.48 -8.30
CA LYS A 123 21.86 -5.91 -8.58
C LYS A 123 22.43 -5.25 -9.84
N LYS A 124 21.62 -5.08 -10.89
CA LYS A 124 22.01 -4.38 -12.12
C LYS A 124 22.36 -2.91 -11.90
N TRP A 125 21.76 -2.25 -10.90
CA TRP A 125 22.12 -0.88 -10.50
C TRP A 125 23.38 -0.85 -9.64
N SER A 126 23.58 -1.83 -8.73
CA SER A 126 24.82 -1.96 -7.95
C SER A 126 26.05 -2.24 -8.84
N LEU A 127 25.88 -2.99 -9.93
CA LEU A 127 26.96 -3.31 -10.88
C LEU A 127 27.31 -2.17 -11.85
N LYS A 128 26.55 -1.07 -11.86
CA LYS A 128 26.89 0.14 -12.64
C LYS A 128 27.67 1.19 -11.82
N ILE A 129 27.98 0.88 -10.56
CA ILE A 129 28.73 1.74 -9.62
C ILE A 129 30.17 1.22 -9.45
N ILE A 130 30.60 0.24 -10.25
CA ILE A 130 31.99 -0.26 -10.31
C ILE A 130 32.49 -0.15 -11.74
#